data_AF-A0A6J6NP92-F1
#
_entry.id   AF-A0A6J6NP92-F1
#
_cell.length_a   1.000
_cell.length_b   1.000
_cell.length_c   1.000
_cell.angle_alpha   90.00
_cell.angle_beta   90.00
_cell.angle_gamma   90.00
#
_symmetry.space_group_name_H-M   'P 1'
#
loop_
_entity.id
_entity.type
_entity.pdbx_description
1 polymer ?
#
loop_
_entity_poly.entity_id
_entity_poly.type
_entity_poly.pdbx_seq_one_letter_code
_entity_poly.pdbx_strand_id
1 'polypeptide(L)'
;MGLSLVAVFIYAGSMSTSEIVAAQDKWWYAVILFPSFIIYTISMVGETNRAPFDLAEAEGELVGGFHTEYSSLKFALFFLSEYVNIIAVSALATTLFLGGYHALPGLGFTEQWLGGWFTLVWFFIKILGFFFVFVWLRGTLPRLRYDQFMKFGWKVLIPFSLAWIMVVSTLRVMSQQQAPRVIIIAFIFSVALIYIAITSLIDGNKVNLAKAAKVTNSSEPNFPVPTIPNTRAEQLNG
;
A
#
# COMPACT_ATOMS: atom_id res chain seq x y z
N MET A 1 -4.32 2.54 -6.53
CA MET A 1 -4.13 3.93 -6.08
C MET A 1 -5.43 4.71 -5.86
N GLY A 2 -6.41 4.68 -6.76
CA GLY A 2 -7.61 5.53 -6.65
C GLY A 2 -8.39 5.40 -5.33
N LEU A 3 -8.65 4.17 -4.86
CA LEU A 3 -9.43 3.93 -3.63
C LEU A 3 -8.80 4.57 -2.37
N SER A 4 -7.47 4.58 -2.24
CA SER A 4 -6.81 5.26 -1.12
C SER A 4 -7.01 6.78 -1.14
N LEU A 5 -7.21 7.38 -2.32
CA LEU A 5 -7.46 8.82 -2.46
C LEU A 5 -8.90 9.21 -2.13
N VAL A 6 -9.86 8.32 -2.37
CA VAL A 6 -11.28 8.57 -2.05
C VAL A 6 -11.46 8.91 -0.57
N ALA A 7 -10.77 8.20 0.32
CA ALA A 7 -10.80 8.51 1.76
C ALA A 7 -10.30 9.93 2.07
N VAL A 8 -9.27 10.40 1.36
CA VAL A 8 -8.74 11.77 1.50
C VAL A 8 -9.78 12.79 1.03
N PHE A 9 -10.40 12.57 -0.12
CA PHE A 9 -11.42 13.48 -0.66
C PHE A 9 -12.65 13.57 0.24
N ILE A 10 -13.11 12.45 0.81
CA ILE A 10 -14.23 12.42 1.76
C ILE A 10 -13.88 13.20 3.03
N TYR A 11 -12.65 13.03 3.55
CA TYR A 11 -12.23 13.68 4.78
C TYR A 11 -12.00 15.19 4.59
N ALA A 12 -11.36 15.59 3.49
CA ALA A 12 -11.15 16.99 3.12
C ALA A 12 -12.46 17.70 2.75
N GLY A 13 -13.42 16.98 2.15
CA GLY A 13 -14.68 17.54 1.63
C GLY A 13 -14.53 18.24 0.27
N SER A 14 -13.39 18.10 -0.39
CA SER A 14 -13.08 18.70 -1.68
C SER A 14 -12.11 17.83 -2.48
N MET A 15 -12.13 18.01 -3.81
CA MET A 15 -11.14 17.43 -4.74
C MET A 15 -10.07 18.45 -5.15
N SER A 16 -10.18 19.71 -4.71
CA SER A 16 -9.18 20.73 -4.98
C SER A 16 -7.92 20.47 -4.14
N THR A 17 -6.75 20.39 -4.80
CA THR A 17 -5.48 20.15 -4.13
C THR A 17 -5.12 21.27 -3.14
N SER A 18 -5.49 22.51 -3.43
CA SER A 18 -5.25 23.64 -2.53
C SER A 18 -6.09 23.54 -1.25
N GLU A 19 -7.36 23.17 -1.37
CA GLU A 19 -8.26 22.99 -0.23
C GLU A 19 -7.87 21.77 0.61
N ILE A 20 -7.42 20.69 -0.03
CA ILE A 20 -6.90 19.50 0.66
C ILE A 20 -5.66 19.84 1.49
N VAL A 21 -4.77 20.67 0.96
CA VAL A 21 -3.57 21.11 1.69
C VAL A 21 -3.95 22.04 2.86
N ALA A 22 -4.85 23.00 2.62
CA ALA A 22 -5.35 23.89 3.68
C ALA A 22 -6.10 23.14 4.80
N ALA A 23 -6.78 22.04 4.45
CA ALA A 23 -7.47 21.20 5.43
C ALA A 23 -6.53 20.34 6.31
N GLN A 24 -5.21 20.41 6.09
CA GLN A 24 -4.17 19.67 6.82
C GLN A 24 -3.41 20.51 7.86
N ASP A 25 -3.93 21.69 8.25
CA ASP A 25 -3.28 22.62 9.20
C ASP A 25 -2.94 22.02 10.57
N LYS A 26 -3.83 21.18 11.13
CA LYS A 26 -3.65 20.63 12.50
C LYS A 26 -2.80 19.36 12.51
N TRP A 27 -3.18 18.41 11.65
CA TRP A 27 -2.59 17.09 11.58
C TRP A 27 -2.60 16.62 10.14
N TRP A 28 -1.50 16.00 9.74
CA TRP A 28 -1.36 15.44 8.40
C TRP A 28 -2.26 14.22 8.21
N TYR A 29 -2.76 14.06 6.99
CA TYR A 29 -3.59 12.92 6.65
C TYR A 29 -2.81 11.60 6.66
N ALA A 30 -1.48 11.63 6.58
CA ALA A 30 -0.65 10.46 6.85
C ALA A 30 -0.90 9.87 8.24
N VAL A 31 -1.20 10.70 9.25
CA VAL A 31 -1.45 10.24 10.63
C VAL A 31 -2.92 9.88 10.83
N ILE A 32 -3.84 10.74 10.37
CA ILE A 32 -5.28 10.53 10.56
C ILE A 32 -5.79 9.36 9.71
N LEU A 33 -5.37 9.30 8.44
CA LEU A 33 -5.77 8.31 7.46
C LEU A 33 -4.61 7.33 7.20
N PHE A 34 -3.98 6.85 8.27
CA PHE A 34 -2.81 5.98 8.20
C PHE A 34 -3.01 4.73 7.33
N PRO A 35 -4.15 4.01 7.38
CA PRO A 35 -4.39 2.90 6.45
C PRO A 35 -4.42 3.33 4.98
N SER A 36 -5.05 4.47 4.68
CA SER A 36 -5.06 5.02 3.31
C SER A 36 -3.65 5.40 2.85
N PHE A 37 -2.84 5.96 3.74
CA PHE A 37 -1.45 6.32 3.45
C PHE A 37 -0.63 5.07 3.09
N ILE A 38 -0.70 4.01 3.89
CA ILE A 38 0.01 2.76 3.59
C ILE A 38 -0.44 2.16 2.25
N ILE A 39 -1.75 2.08 2.01
CA ILE A 39 -2.28 1.52 0.76
C ILE A 39 -1.80 2.36 -0.43
N TYR A 40 -1.76 3.68 -0.28
CA TYR A 40 -1.25 4.60 -1.30
C TYR A 40 0.25 4.36 -1.54
N THR A 41 1.08 4.32 -0.50
CA THR A 41 2.53 4.08 -0.59
C THR A 41 2.87 2.73 -1.21
N ILE A 42 2.12 1.68 -0.89
CA ILE A 42 2.29 0.38 -1.55
C ILE A 42 1.89 0.47 -3.03
N SER A 43 0.75 1.10 -3.30
CA SER A 43 0.22 1.18 -4.65
C SER A 43 1.07 2.07 -5.57
N MET A 44 1.68 3.14 -5.06
CA MET A 44 2.55 4.03 -5.86
C MET A 44 3.82 3.32 -6.32
N VAL A 45 4.39 2.44 -5.48
CA VAL A 45 5.56 1.65 -5.86
C VAL A 45 5.18 0.67 -6.99
N GLY A 46 4.02 0.03 -6.87
CA GLY A 46 3.48 -0.82 -7.93
C GLY A 46 3.17 -0.08 -9.24
N GLU A 47 2.61 1.13 -9.18
CA GLU A 47 2.26 1.93 -10.37
C GLU A 47 3.50 2.41 -11.14
N THR A 48 4.60 2.70 -10.44
CA THR A 48 5.86 3.09 -11.08
C THR A 48 6.64 1.91 -11.68
N ASN A 49 6.14 0.67 -11.56
CA ASN A 49 6.81 -0.55 -12.02
C ASN A 49 8.28 -0.66 -11.54
N ARG A 50 8.56 -0.20 -10.31
CA ARG A 50 9.91 -0.27 -9.74
C ARG A 50 10.05 -1.38 -8.70
N ALA A 51 11.28 -1.86 -8.55
CA ALA A 51 11.62 -2.89 -7.58
C ALA A 51 11.09 -2.50 -6.19
N PRO A 52 10.33 -3.37 -5.50
CA PRO A 52 10.18 -4.83 -5.69
C PRO A 52 9.11 -5.29 -6.71
N PHE A 53 8.35 -4.39 -7.34
CA PHE A 53 7.24 -4.68 -8.27
C PHE A 53 7.60 -4.48 -9.74
N ASP A 54 8.86 -4.68 -10.08
CA ASP A 54 9.40 -4.49 -11.43
C ASP A 54 9.17 -5.74 -12.29
N LEU A 55 7.93 -5.88 -12.78
CA LEU A 55 7.45 -7.04 -13.53
C LEU A 55 7.63 -6.86 -15.04
N ALA A 56 7.70 -5.61 -15.52
CA ALA A 56 7.83 -5.29 -16.94
C ALA A 56 9.29 -5.25 -17.41
N GLU A 57 10.24 -4.92 -16.53
CA GLU A 57 11.69 -4.88 -16.85
C GLU A 57 12.41 -6.18 -16.48
N ALA A 58 11.72 -7.15 -15.88
CA ALA A 58 12.28 -8.31 -15.20
C ALA A 58 13.46 -8.98 -15.94
N GLU A 59 14.70 -8.58 -15.63
CA GLU A 59 15.92 -9.03 -16.33
C GLU A 59 16.14 -10.55 -16.25
N GLY A 60 15.61 -11.20 -15.20
CA GLY A 60 15.73 -12.64 -14.99
C GLY A 60 14.76 -13.49 -15.81
N GLU A 61 13.65 -12.91 -16.30
CA GLU A 61 12.65 -13.63 -17.10
C GLU A 61 12.55 -13.09 -18.53
N LEU A 62 12.80 -11.79 -18.72
CA LEU A 62 12.60 -11.07 -19.98
C LEU A 62 13.87 -10.38 -20.51
N VAL A 63 15.04 -10.61 -19.92
CA VAL A 63 16.35 -10.07 -20.39
C VAL A 63 16.33 -8.54 -20.61
N GLY A 64 15.59 -7.81 -19.78
CA GLY A 64 15.43 -6.35 -19.88
C GLY A 64 14.16 -5.90 -20.58
N GLY A 65 13.26 -6.83 -20.93
CA GLY A 65 11.91 -6.53 -21.41
C GLY A 65 11.90 -5.62 -22.63
N PHE A 66 11.07 -4.58 -22.58
CA PHE A 66 10.90 -3.63 -23.68
C PHE A 66 12.15 -2.76 -23.94
N HIS A 67 13.08 -2.65 -23.00
CA HIS A 67 14.31 -1.86 -23.20
C HIS A 67 15.22 -2.43 -24.29
N THR A 68 15.10 -3.71 -24.59
CA THR A 68 15.95 -4.41 -25.58
C THR A 68 15.65 -4.02 -27.03
N GLU A 69 14.44 -3.51 -27.31
CA GLU A 69 14.00 -3.17 -28.67
C GLU A 69 14.29 -1.71 -29.06
N TYR A 70 14.66 -0.86 -28.09
CA TYR A 70 14.82 0.57 -28.30
C TYR A 70 16.29 1.02 -28.34
N SER A 71 16.63 1.81 -29.35
CA SER A 71 17.93 2.48 -29.49
C SER A 71 18.11 3.61 -28.46
N SER A 72 19.37 4.00 -28.23
CA SER A 72 19.87 4.88 -27.15
C SER A 72 18.97 6.06 -26.75
N LEU A 73 18.52 6.88 -27.71
CA LEU A 73 17.71 8.07 -27.40
C LEU A 73 16.29 7.68 -26.93
N LYS A 74 15.68 6.67 -27.57
CA LYS A 74 14.35 6.18 -27.17
C LYS A 74 14.43 5.50 -25.80
N PHE A 75 15.47 4.70 -25.57
CA PHE A 75 15.79 4.12 -24.27
C PHE A 75 15.89 5.21 -23.18
N ALA A 76 16.65 6.28 -23.43
CA ALA A 76 16.79 7.38 -22.48
C ALA A 76 15.44 8.07 -22.15
N LEU A 77 14.55 8.22 -23.14
CA LEU A 77 13.22 8.79 -22.93
C LEU A 77 12.31 7.90 -22.07
N PHE A 78 12.40 6.57 -22.20
CA PHE A 78 11.69 5.65 -21.32
C PHE A 78 12.15 5.78 -19.86
N PHE A 79 13.46 5.75 -19.62
CA PHE A 79 14.01 5.97 -18.27
C PHE A 79 13.62 7.33 -17.69
N LEU A 80 13.72 8.39 -18.50
CA LEU A 80 13.31 9.73 -18.07
C LEU A 80 11.82 9.75 -17.68
N SER A 81 10.96 9.13 -18.48
CA SER A 81 9.51 9.09 -18.20
C SER A 81 9.19 8.33 -16.91
N GLU A 82 9.91 7.25 -16.62
CA GLU A 82 9.76 6.52 -15.37
C GLU A 82 10.20 7.35 -14.15
N TYR A 83 11.31 8.09 -14.26
CA TYR A 83 11.74 8.97 -13.18
C TYR A 83 10.79 10.15 -12.98
N VAL A 84 10.25 10.71 -14.07
CA VAL A 84 9.19 11.72 -13.99
C VAL A 84 7.95 11.16 -13.30
N ASN A 85 7.57 9.90 -13.58
CA ASN A 85 6.45 9.25 -12.90
C ASN A 85 6.71 9.11 -11.39
N ILE A 86 7.92 8.69 -10.98
CA ILE A 86 8.31 8.61 -9.56
C ILE A 86 8.16 9.96 -8.86
N ILE A 87 8.61 11.05 -9.49
CA ILE A 87 8.47 12.40 -8.96
C ILE A 87 6.99 12.80 -8.88
N ALA A 88 6.19 12.49 -9.91
CA ALA A 88 4.76 12.82 -9.96
C ALA A 88 3.97 12.11 -8.85
N VAL A 89 4.15 10.80 -8.66
CA VAL A 89 3.45 10.06 -7.59
C VAL A 89 3.94 10.50 -6.21
N SER A 90 5.22 10.85 -6.05
CA SER A 90 5.77 11.38 -4.80
C SER A 90 5.23 12.79 -4.47
N ALA A 91 5.03 13.63 -5.50
CA ALA A 91 4.42 14.93 -5.36
C ALA A 91 2.94 14.82 -4.94
N LEU A 92 2.20 13.88 -5.54
CA LEU A 92 0.82 13.57 -5.13
C LEU A 92 0.75 13.02 -3.71
N ALA A 93 1.68 12.14 -3.30
CA ALA A 93 1.77 11.65 -1.92
C ALA A 93 1.96 12.83 -0.94
N THR A 94 2.86 13.75 -1.30
CA THR A 94 3.21 14.90 -0.48
C THR A 94 2.04 15.88 -0.32
N THR A 95 1.33 16.18 -1.41
CA THR A 95 0.16 17.09 -1.36
C THR A 95 -1.02 16.47 -0.60
N LEU A 96 -1.31 15.20 -0.81
CA LEU A 96 -2.52 14.56 -0.29
C LEU A 96 -2.35 14.02 1.14
N PHE A 97 -1.14 13.65 1.56
CA PHE A 97 -0.92 13.03 2.87
C PHE A 97 0.02 13.80 3.82
N LEU A 98 0.99 14.56 3.31
CA LEU A 98 2.01 15.23 4.13
C LEU A 98 1.86 16.76 4.16
N GLY A 99 0.66 17.28 3.99
CA GLY A 99 0.38 18.71 4.12
C GLY A 99 1.02 19.59 3.04
N GLY A 100 1.42 19.03 1.89
CA GLY A 100 1.97 19.79 0.77
C GLY A 100 3.15 20.67 1.17
N TYR A 101 2.95 21.99 1.09
CA TYR A 101 3.97 23.00 1.38
C TYR A 101 4.09 23.37 2.87
N HIS A 102 3.14 22.94 3.72
CA HIS A 102 3.18 23.25 5.16
C HIS A 102 4.38 22.60 5.85
N ALA A 103 4.97 23.28 6.82
CA ALA A 103 6.04 22.74 7.64
C ALA A 103 5.56 21.52 8.46
N LEU A 104 6.53 20.73 8.96
CA LEU A 104 6.26 19.64 9.90
C LEU A 104 5.40 20.13 11.08
N PRO A 105 4.42 19.33 11.57
CA PRO A 105 3.61 19.72 12.72
C PRO A 105 4.53 20.00 13.92
N GLY A 106 4.59 21.27 14.36
CA GLY A 106 5.49 21.74 15.43
C GLY A 106 6.65 22.64 14.96
N LEU A 107 6.99 22.69 13.66
CA LEU A 107 7.99 23.60 13.08
C LEU A 107 7.37 24.82 12.38
N GLY A 108 6.16 25.23 12.78
CA GLY A 108 5.44 26.37 12.20
C GLY A 108 6.18 27.71 12.32
N PHE A 109 7.16 27.82 13.23
CA PHE A 109 8.02 29.00 13.33
C PHE A 109 8.84 29.22 12.05
N THR A 110 9.14 28.17 11.29
CA THR A 110 9.95 28.28 10.07
C THR A 110 9.24 29.07 8.96
N GLU A 111 7.92 28.95 8.85
CA GLU A 111 7.12 29.70 7.87
C GLU A 111 7.06 31.19 8.20
N GLN A 112 6.97 31.50 9.49
CA GLN A 112 6.89 32.87 9.99
C GLN A 112 8.25 33.59 10.00
N TRP A 113 9.36 32.84 10.14
CA TRP A 113 10.72 33.40 10.29
C TRP A 113 11.52 33.43 8.97
N LEU A 114 11.37 32.43 8.08
CA LEU A 114 12.13 32.34 6.82
C LEU A 114 11.37 32.87 5.59
N GLY A 115 10.09 33.23 5.74
CA GLY A 115 9.24 33.77 4.68
C GLY A 115 8.65 32.70 3.75
N GLY A 116 7.65 33.12 2.96
CA GLY A 116 6.80 32.19 2.18
C GLY A 116 7.51 31.34 1.14
N TRP A 117 8.69 31.75 0.65
CA TRP A 117 9.47 30.96 -0.33
C TRP A 117 10.05 29.67 0.27
N PHE A 118 10.28 29.64 1.59
CA PHE A 118 10.85 28.48 2.28
C PHE A 118 9.87 27.29 2.33
N THR A 119 8.58 27.53 2.12
CA THR A 119 7.56 26.47 2.03
C THR A 119 7.77 25.53 0.81
N LEU A 120 8.37 26.05 -0.27
CA LEU A 120 8.77 25.24 -1.42
C LEU A 120 9.87 24.24 -1.04
N VAL A 121 10.82 24.65 -0.19
CA VAL A 121 11.90 23.77 0.28
C VAL A 121 11.33 22.59 1.04
N TRP A 122 10.34 22.80 1.90
CA TRP A 122 9.63 21.72 2.60
C TRP A 122 8.95 20.75 1.64
N PHE A 123 8.31 21.26 0.58
CA PHE A 123 7.70 20.42 -0.44
C PHE A 123 8.73 19.54 -1.14
N PHE A 124 9.86 20.11 -1.58
CA PHE A 124 10.94 19.34 -2.23
C PHE A 124 11.60 18.34 -1.29
N ILE A 125 11.83 18.69 -0.02
CA ILE A 125 12.38 17.77 0.98
C ILE A 125 11.47 16.55 1.16
N LYS A 126 10.15 16.73 1.17
CA LYS A 126 9.21 15.60 1.28
C LYS A 126 9.21 14.72 0.04
N ILE A 127 9.28 15.31 -1.16
CA ILE A 127 9.45 14.55 -2.40
C ILE A 127 10.75 13.75 -2.36
N LEU A 128 11.86 14.37 -1.97
CA LEU A 128 13.15 13.69 -1.81
C LEU A 128 13.08 12.59 -0.74
N GLY A 129 12.29 12.78 0.32
CA GLY A 129 12.01 11.75 1.31
C GLY A 129 11.34 10.51 0.69
N PHE A 130 10.32 10.69 -0.16
CA PHE A 130 9.74 9.57 -0.90
C PHE A 130 10.71 8.95 -1.90
N PHE A 131 11.50 9.78 -2.61
CA PHE A 131 12.53 9.28 -3.50
C PHE A 131 13.56 8.42 -2.77
N PHE A 132 13.97 8.83 -1.57
CA PHE A 132 14.81 8.03 -0.69
C PHE A 132 14.14 6.70 -0.32
N VAL A 133 12.83 6.70 -0.02
CA VAL A 133 12.08 5.46 0.22
C VAL A 133 12.11 4.53 -1.00
N PHE A 134 11.97 5.05 -2.23
CA PHE A 134 12.09 4.23 -3.45
C PHE A 134 13.47 3.56 -3.56
N VAL A 135 14.54 4.32 -3.32
CA VAL A 135 15.91 3.77 -3.34
C VAL A 135 16.11 2.75 -2.22
N TRP A 136 15.58 3.03 -1.03
CA TRP A 136 15.68 2.15 0.12
C TRP A 136 14.92 0.83 -0.07
N LEU A 137 13.69 0.87 -0.60
CA LEU A 137 12.90 -0.32 -0.90
C LEU A 137 13.59 -1.20 -1.95
N ARG A 138 14.18 -0.58 -2.98
CA ARG A 138 14.98 -1.29 -3.99
C ARG A 138 16.17 -2.03 -3.38
N GLY A 139 16.82 -1.44 -2.37
CA GLY A 139 17.98 -2.04 -1.71
C GLY A 139 17.66 -3.10 -0.66
N THR A 140 16.43 -3.15 -0.15
CA THR A 140 16.07 -4.00 1.00
C THR A 140 15.15 -5.17 0.67
N LEU A 141 14.25 -5.01 -0.30
CA LEU A 141 13.22 -6.02 -0.58
C LEU A 141 13.61 -6.92 -1.75
N PRO A 142 13.39 -8.26 -1.64
CA PRO A 142 13.51 -9.13 -2.79
C PRO A 142 12.40 -8.83 -3.81
N ARG A 143 12.69 -9.06 -5.09
CA ARG A 143 11.69 -8.94 -6.16
C ARG A 143 10.50 -9.86 -5.89
N LEU A 144 9.29 -9.35 -6.06
CA LEU A 144 8.05 -10.11 -5.85
C LEU A 144 7.54 -10.66 -7.18
N ARG A 145 7.04 -11.89 -7.16
CA ARG A 145 6.45 -12.54 -8.35
C ARG A 145 5.13 -11.87 -8.73
N TYR A 146 4.84 -11.81 -10.04
CA TYR A 146 3.60 -11.25 -10.60
C TYR A 146 2.34 -11.78 -9.90
N ASP A 147 2.24 -13.11 -9.76
CA ASP A 147 1.08 -13.77 -9.14
C ASP A 147 0.85 -13.36 -7.69
N GLN A 148 1.93 -13.17 -6.92
CA GLN A 148 1.87 -12.77 -5.52
C GLN A 148 1.40 -11.33 -5.38
N PHE A 149 1.93 -10.44 -6.22
CA PHE A 149 1.53 -9.04 -6.27
C PHE A 149 0.05 -8.89 -6.66
N MET A 150 -0.38 -9.58 -7.72
CA MET A 150 -1.79 -9.53 -8.17
C MET A 150 -2.72 -10.09 -7.11
N LYS A 151 -2.37 -11.20 -6.47
CA LYS A 151 -3.15 -11.77 -5.37
C LYS A 151 -3.24 -10.79 -4.19
N PHE A 152 -2.15 -10.11 -3.84
CA PHE A 152 -2.14 -9.10 -2.78
C PHE A 152 -2.99 -7.89 -3.12
N GLY A 153 -2.88 -7.34 -4.34
CA GLY A 153 -3.70 -6.24 -4.81
C GLY A 153 -5.19 -6.57 -4.79
N TRP A 154 -5.58 -7.68 -5.41
CA TRP A 154 -6.99 -8.04 -5.58
C TRP A 154 -7.64 -8.62 -4.33
N LYS A 155 -6.94 -9.47 -3.56
CA LYS A 155 -7.55 -10.14 -2.40
C LYS A 155 -7.35 -9.40 -1.08
N VAL A 156 -6.35 -8.53 -0.98
CA VAL A 156 -6.02 -7.84 0.28
C VAL A 156 -6.27 -6.34 0.16
N LEU A 157 -5.57 -5.65 -0.74
CA LEU A 157 -5.61 -4.18 -0.81
C LEU A 157 -7.00 -3.65 -1.19
N ILE A 158 -7.63 -4.18 -2.24
CA ILE A 158 -8.95 -3.69 -2.69
C ILE A 158 -10.03 -3.88 -1.60
N PRO A 159 -10.29 -5.09 -1.06
CA PRO A 159 -11.32 -5.26 -0.05
C PRO A 159 -11.08 -4.45 1.22
N PHE A 160 -9.82 -4.38 1.66
CA PHE A 160 -9.45 -3.60 2.84
C PHE A 160 -9.64 -2.10 2.62
N SER A 161 -9.26 -1.58 1.45
CA SER A 161 -9.47 -0.17 1.10
C SER A 161 -10.96 0.20 1.05
N LEU A 162 -11.82 -0.68 0.52
CA LEU A 162 -13.26 -0.46 0.47
C LEU A 162 -13.87 -0.43 1.88
N ALA A 163 -13.51 -1.39 2.74
CA ALA A 163 -13.94 -1.39 4.13
C ALA A 163 -13.50 -0.11 4.86
N TRP A 164 -12.26 0.32 4.62
CA TRP A 164 -11.73 1.55 5.23
C TRP A 164 -12.46 2.81 4.76
N ILE A 165 -12.79 2.93 3.47
CA ILE A 165 -13.58 4.05 2.93
C ILE A 165 -14.95 4.11 3.61
N MET A 166 -15.60 2.97 3.83
CA MET A 166 -16.89 2.92 4.54
C MET A 166 -16.75 3.45 5.97
N VAL A 167 -15.71 3.03 6.70
CA VAL A 167 -15.42 3.52 8.06
C VAL A 167 -15.19 5.03 8.06
N VAL A 168 -14.33 5.55 7.16
CA VAL A 168 -14.02 6.98 7.05
C VAL A 168 -15.27 7.80 6.69
N SER A 169 -16.09 7.29 5.76
CA SER A 169 -17.35 7.93 5.35
C SER A 169 -18.33 8.03 6.52
N THR A 170 -18.53 6.95 7.27
CA THR A 170 -19.39 6.95 8.46
C THR A 170 -18.87 7.91 9.53
N LEU A 171 -17.56 7.90 9.81
CA LEU A 171 -16.94 8.84 10.75
C LEU A 171 -17.13 10.30 10.33
N ARG A 172 -17.01 10.59 9.03
CA ARG A 172 -17.22 11.94 8.50
C ARG A 172 -18.66 12.41 8.69
N VAL A 173 -19.65 11.55 8.42
CA VAL A 173 -21.07 11.87 8.63
C VAL A 173 -21.37 12.09 10.12
N MET A 174 -20.86 11.23 11.00
CA MET A 174 -21.01 11.40 12.46
C MET A 174 -20.40 12.71 12.95
N SER A 175 -19.24 13.10 12.40
CA SER A 175 -18.60 14.37 12.72
C SER A 175 -19.41 15.58 12.23
N GLN A 176 -20.06 15.50 11.07
CA GLN A 176 -20.91 16.59 10.56
C GLN A 176 -22.19 16.78 11.39
N GLN A 177 -22.76 15.69 11.90
CA GLN A 177 -23.93 15.73 12.77
C GLN A 177 -23.61 16.14 14.22
N GLN A 178 -22.36 16.55 14.50
CA GLN A 178 -21.89 16.91 15.85
C GLN A 178 -22.19 15.82 16.90
N ALA A 179 -22.07 14.55 16.52
CA ALA A 179 -22.31 13.44 17.43
C ALA A 179 -21.41 13.57 18.68
N PRO A 180 -21.93 13.23 19.88
CA PRO A 180 -21.12 13.27 21.10
C PRO A 180 -19.88 12.38 20.93
N ARG A 181 -18.73 12.86 21.44
CA ARG A 181 -17.43 12.17 21.32
C ARG A 181 -17.47 10.70 21.76
N VAL A 182 -18.37 10.38 22.68
CA VAL A 182 -18.62 9.01 23.17
C VAL A 182 -19.06 8.07 22.03
N ILE A 183 -19.95 8.52 21.13
CA ILE A 183 -20.43 7.71 20.01
C ILE A 183 -19.31 7.47 18.99
N ILE A 184 -18.49 8.48 18.73
CA ILE A 184 -17.32 8.35 17.85
C ILE A 184 -16.33 7.32 18.40
N ILE A 185 -16.02 7.42 19.70
CA ILE A 185 -15.11 6.47 20.36
C ILE A 185 -15.71 5.05 20.38
N ALA A 186 -17.02 4.93 20.68
CA ALA A 186 -17.72 3.64 20.66
C ALA A 186 -17.73 3.02 19.25
N PHE A 187 -17.91 3.82 18.21
CA PHE A 187 -17.83 3.36 16.83
C PHE A 187 -16.43 2.87 16.48
N ILE A 188 -15.39 3.66 16.77
CA ILE A 188 -13.99 3.24 16.56
C ILE A 188 -13.69 1.93 17.31
N PHE A 189 -14.16 1.81 18.56
CA PHE A 189 -13.98 0.60 19.37
C PHE A 189 -14.72 -0.60 18.76
N SER A 190 -15.94 -0.41 18.27
CA SER A 190 -16.69 -1.47 17.59
C SER A 190 -16.00 -1.95 16.32
N VAL A 191 -15.47 -1.04 15.50
CA VAL A 191 -14.71 -1.37 14.29
C VAL A 191 -13.43 -2.13 14.66
N ALA A 192 -12.72 -1.71 15.70
CA ALA A 192 -11.54 -2.41 16.19
C ALA A 192 -11.86 -3.82 16.71
N LEU A 193 -12.96 -3.98 17.47
CA LEU A 193 -13.43 -5.30 17.92
C LEU A 193 -13.82 -6.21 16.76
N ILE A 194 -14.53 -5.68 15.76
CA ILE A 194 -14.89 -6.45 14.56
C ILE A 194 -13.62 -6.89 13.83
N TYR A 195 -12.63 -6.01 13.68
CA TYR A 195 -11.35 -6.35 13.06
C TYR A 195 -10.64 -7.48 13.83
N ILE A 196 -10.55 -7.38 15.16
CA ILE A 196 -9.93 -8.41 16.02
C ILE A 196 -10.71 -9.73 15.95
N ALA A 197 -12.04 -9.68 15.94
CA ALA A 197 -12.88 -10.88 15.82
C ALA A 197 -12.65 -11.58 14.47
N ILE A 198 -12.59 -10.82 13.37
CA ILE A 198 -12.33 -11.36 12.04
C ILE A 198 -10.94 -12.02 11.99
N THR A 199 -9.90 -11.35 12.49
CA THR A 199 -8.54 -11.93 12.48
C THR A 199 -8.46 -13.18 13.35
N SER A 200 -9.07 -13.16 14.54
CA SER A 200 -9.13 -14.33 15.43
C SER A 200 -9.88 -15.51 14.80
N LEU A 201 -10.96 -15.27 14.05
CA LEU A 201 -11.71 -16.32 13.36
C LEU A 201 -10.91 -16.91 12.19
N ILE A 202 -10.21 -16.08 11.43
CA ILE A 202 -9.35 -16.52 10.34
C ILE A 202 -8.23 -17.41 10.87
N ASP A 203 -7.57 -16.99 11.96
CA ASP A 203 -6.46 -17.74 12.55
C ASP A 203 -6.94 -19.03 13.21
N GLY A 204 -8.10 -19.01 13.89
CA GLY A 204 -8.76 -20.22 14.39
C GLY A 204 -9.08 -21.22 13.27
N ASN A 205 -9.61 -20.76 12.14
CA ASN A 205 -9.89 -21.62 10.99
C ASN A 205 -8.62 -22.21 10.37
N LYS A 206 -7.54 -21.44 10.27
CA LYS A 206 -6.23 -21.96 9.78
C LYS A 206 -5.69 -23.06 10.69
N VAL A 207 -5.78 -22.89 12.01
CA VAL A 207 -5.35 -23.91 12.99
C VAL A 207 -6.21 -25.17 12.87
N ASN A 208 -7.53 -25.02 12.72
CA ASN A 208 -8.44 -26.14 12.56
C ASN A 208 -8.21 -26.89 11.25
N LEU A 209 -7.97 -26.18 10.15
CA LEU A 209 -7.59 -26.74 8.85
C LEU A 209 -6.24 -27.48 8.93
N ALA A 210 -5.24 -26.90 9.60
CA ALA A 210 -3.94 -27.56 9.80
C ALA A 210 -4.07 -28.84 10.64
N LYS A 211 -4.92 -28.85 11.66
CA LYS A 211 -5.24 -30.05 12.44
C LYS A 211 -5.95 -31.11 11.59
N ALA A 212 -6.96 -30.71 10.82
CA ALA A 212 -7.69 -31.62 9.93
C ALA A 212 -6.77 -32.25 8.87
N ALA A 213 -5.87 -31.47 8.27
CA ALA A 213 -4.88 -31.98 7.31
C ALA A 213 -3.89 -32.97 7.94
N LYS A 214 -3.51 -32.78 9.21
CA LYS A 214 -2.63 -33.70 9.95
C LYS A 214 -3.31 -35.03 10.29
N VAL A 215 -4.63 -35.01 10.50
CA VAL A 215 -5.44 -36.23 10.72
C VAL A 215 -5.53 -37.07 9.44
N THR A 216 -5.61 -36.44 8.26
CA THR A 216 -5.60 -37.18 6.99
C THR A 216 -4.25 -37.86 6.71
N ASN A 217 -3.12 -37.20 7.02
CA ASN A 217 -1.77 -37.73 6.79
C ASN A 217 -1.28 -38.72 7.87
N SER A 218 -2.04 -38.95 8.94
CA SER A 218 -1.71 -39.96 9.97
C SER A 218 -2.32 -41.34 9.66
N SER A 219 -2.79 -41.52 8.42
CA SER A 219 -3.31 -42.78 7.90
C SER A 219 -2.31 -43.55 7.03
N GLU A 220 -1.01 -43.30 7.16
CA GLU A 220 -0.02 -44.30 6.70
C GLU A 220 -0.09 -45.50 7.66
N PRO A 221 -0.49 -46.69 7.18
CA PRO A 221 -0.62 -47.84 8.06
C PRO A 221 0.76 -48.25 8.59
N ASN A 222 0.87 -48.50 9.89
CA ASN A 222 2.08 -49.04 10.53
C ASN A 222 2.24 -50.54 10.26
N PHE A 223 2.05 -50.96 9.01
CA PHE A 223 2.30 -52.31 8.53
C PHE A 223 2.91 -52.20 7.12
N PRO A 224 3.88 -53.06 6.76
CA PRO A 224 4.51 -53.00 5.45
C PRO A 224 3.45 -53.25 4.37
N VAL A 225 3.13 -52.22 3.60
CA VAL A 225 2.29 -52.35 2.40
C VAL A 225 3.19 -52.80 1.24
N PRO A 226 2.83 -53.85 0.50
CA PRO A 226 3.56 -54.26 -0.70
C PRO A 226 3.55 -53.12 -1.73
N THR A 227 4.73 -52.71 -2.18
CA THR A 227 4.86 -51.76 -3.28
C THR A 227 4.38 -52.42 -4.57
N ILE A 228 3.29 -51.92 -5.15
CA ILE A 228 2.83 -52.34 -6.47
C ILE A 228 3.80 -51.73 -7.50
N PRO A 229 4.52 -52.54 -8.29
CA PRO A 229 5.36 -52.01 -9.36
C PRO A 229 4.47 -51.24 -10.35
N ASN A 230 4.84 -50.00 -10.67
CA ASN A 230 4.11 -49.02 -11.50
C ASN A 230 2.91 -48.33 -10.84
N THR A 231 3.12 -47.71 -9.68
CA THR A 231 2.22 -46.64 -9.25
C THR A 231 2.65 -45.32 -9.90
N ARG A 232 1.67 -44.56 -10.41
CA ARG A 232 1.80 -43.28 -11.17
C ARG A 232 2.70 -42.20 -10.53
N ALA A 233 3.10 -42.37 -9.26
CA ALA A 233 4.03 -41.51 -8.55
C ALA A 233 5.47 -41.61 -9.07
N GLU A 234 5.88 -42.76 -9.63
CA GLU A 234 7.24 -42.97 -10.15
C GLU A 234 7.42 -42.40 -11.58
N GLN A 235 6.33 -42.23 -12.33
CA GLN A 235 6.36 -41.64 -13.67
C GLN A 235 6.45 -40.11 -13.68
N LEU A 236 6.25 -39.44 -12.55
CA LEU A 236 6.22 -37.98 -12.45
C LEU A 236 7.52 -37.37 -11.90
N ASN A 237 8.44 -38.20 -11.39
CA ASN A 237 9.77 -37.78 -10.92
C ASN A 237 10.90 -38.28 -11.85
N GLY A 238 10.59 -38.45 -13.14
CA GLY A 238 11.58 -38.60 -14.20
C GLY A 238 11.93 -37.24 -14.81
#